data_AF-A0A0F9QK21-F1
#
_entry.id   AF-A0A0F9QK21-F1
#
_cell.length_a   1.000
_cell.length_b   1.000
_cell.length_c   1.000
_cell.angle_alpha   90.00
_cell.angle_beta   90.00
_cell.angle_gamma   90.00
#
_symmetry.space_group_name_H-M   'P 1'
#
loop_
_entity.id
_entity.type
_entity.pdbx_description
1 polymer ?
#
loop_
_entity_poly.entity_id
_entity_poly.type
_entity_poly.pdbx_seq_one_letter_code
_entity_poly.pdbx_strand_id
1 'polypeptide(L)'
;MNRKQWFVLAWSCMIIGILFIGLDTMNGGCLRAKMSSLTAEPADLGDVWCVVNSEMYEPFIYLAYMLWVVFLILGFLEPKEDLK
;
A
#
# COMPACT_ATOMS: atom_id res chain seq x y z
N MET A 1 16.32 12.97 12.33
CA MET A 1 15.68 13.23 11.01
C MET A 1 14.75 14.40 11.22
N ASN A 2 14.69 15.39 10.32
CA ASN A 2 13.84 16.56 10.57
C ASN A 2 12.37 16.27 10.28
N ARG A 3 11.47 17.07 10.85
CA ARG A 3 10.01 16.93 10.68
C ARG A 3 9.57 16.86 9.22
N LYS A 4 10.23 17.62 8.33
CA LYS A 4 9.94 17.62 6.88
C LYS A 4 10.30 16.29 6.22
N GLN A 5 11.41 15.67 6.60
CA GLN A 5 11.87 14.39 6.07
C GLN A 5 10.90 13.25 6.41
N TRP A 6 10.30 13.25 7.62
CA TRP A 6 9.24 12.30 7.97
C TRP A 6 8.02 12.42 7.04
N PHE A 7 7.56 13.64 6.77
CA PHE A 7 6.46 13.86 5.83
C PHE A 7 6.83 13.47 4.40
N VAL A 8 8.06 13.76 3.94
CA VAL A 8 8.54 13.32 2.63
C VAL A 8 8.49 11.79 2.51
N LEU A 9 8.99 11.06 3.51
CA LEU A 9 8.92 9.59 3.53
C LEU A 9 7.48 9.08 3.54
N ALA A 10 6.60 9.72 4.33
CA ALA A 10 5.18 9.38 4.33
C ALA A 10 4.56 9.53 2.93
N TRP A 11 4.76 10.67 2.27
CA TRP A 11 4.25 10.91 0.91
C TRP A 11 4.84 9.92 -0.10
N SER A 12 6.13 9.61 -0.01
CA SER A 12 6.76 8.60 -0.87
C SER A 12 6.13 7.22 -0.69
N CYS A 13 5.91 6.76 0.54
CA CYS A 13 5.25 5.49 0.82
C CYS A 13 3.80 5.47 0.31
N MET A 14 3.05 6.57 0.48
CA MET A 14 1.70 6.69 -0.03
C MET A 14 1.66 6.55 -1.56
N ILE A 15 2.56 7.23 -2.28
CA ILE A 15 2.67 7.15 -3.74
C ILE A 15 3.01 5.73 -4.18
N ILE A 16 3.96 5.07 -3.51
CA ILE A 16 4.33 3.68 -3.81
C ILE A 16 3.14 2.73 -3.61
N GLY A 17 2.37 2.89 -2.53
CA GLY A 17 1.16 2.09 -2.29
C GLY A 17 0.12 2.27 -3.40
N ILE A 18 -0.11 3.52 -3.84
CA ILE A 18 -1.02 3.82 -4.95
C ILE A 18 -0.52 3.21 -6.26
N LEU A 19 0.80 3.23 -6.53
CA LEU A 19 1.37 2.61 -7.73
C LEU A 19 1.12 1.11 -7.75
N PHE A 20 1.30 0.41 -6.62
CA PHE A 20 1.02 -1.02 -6.56
C PHE A 20 -0.47 -1.34 -6.73
N ILE A 21 -1.38 -0.52 -6.18
CA ILE A 21 -2.83 -0.64 -6.47
C ILE A 21 -3.09 -0.43 -7.96
N GLY A 22 -2.47 0.57 -8.58
CA GLY A 22 -2.56 0.82 -10.01
C GLY A 22 -2.13 -0.39 -10.84
N LEU A 23 -0.98 -0.97 -10.50
CA LEU A 23 -0.46 -2.18 -11.15
C LEU A 23 -1.41 -3.37 -10.98
N ASP A 24 -1.98 -3.58 -9.79
CA ASP A 24 -2.99 -4.62 -9.57
C ASP A 24 -4.23 -4.39 -10.45
N THR A 25 -4.73 -3.15 -10.53
CA THR A 25 -5.88 -2.84 -11.40
C THR A 25 -5.60 -3.04 -12.89
N MET A 26 -4.40 -2.71 -13.36
CA MET A 26 -3.99 -2.95 -14.75
C MET A 26 -3.80 -4.44 -15.04
N ASN A 27 -3.40 -5.23 -14.05
CA ASN A 27 -3.21 -6.68 -14.16
C ASN A 27 -4.47 -7.49 -13.84
N GLY A 28 -5.66 -6.88 -13.90
CA GLY A 28 -6.94 -7.58 -13.76
C GLY A 28 -7.76 -7.22 -12.51
N GLY A 29 -7.27 -6.36 -11.63
CA GLY A 29 -8.01 -5.88 -10.45
C GLY A 29 -8.29 -6.97 -9.43
N CYS A 30 -7.32 -7.87 -9.26
CA CYS A 30 -7.45 -9.10 -8.49
C CYS A 30 -7.65 -8.86 -7.00
N LEU A 31 -7.06 -7.80 -6.42
CA LEU A 31 -7.32 -7.42 -5.03
C LEU A 31 -8.78 -7.03 -4.80
N ARG A 32 -9.38 -6.32 -5.75
CA ARG A 32 -10.79 -5.91 -5.68
C ARG A 32 -11.74 -7.11 -5.83
N ALA A 33 -11.37 -8.06 -6.69
CA ALA A 33 -12.09 -9.31 -6.86
C ALA A 33 -12.01 -10.18 -5.60
N LYS A 34 -10.82 -10.38 -5.02
CA LYS A 34 -10.58 -11.20 -3.81
C LYS A 34 -11.32 -10.68 -2.58
N MET A 35 -11.40 -9.36 -2.40
CA MET A 35 -12.18 -8.76 -1.30
C MET A 35 -13.69 -8.95 -1.47
N SER A 36 -14.15 -9.18 -2.70
CA SER A 36 -15.56 -9.44 -3.04
C SER A 36 -15.88 -10.95 -3.10
N SER A 37 -14.88 -11.81 -3.28
CA SER A 37 -15.02 -13.25 -3.59
C SER A 37 -14.71 -14.19 -2.43
N LEU A 38 -14.72 -13.72 -1.17
CA LEU A 38 -14.63 -14.54 0.06
C LEU A 38 -15.70 -15.66 0.19
N THR A 39 -16.49 -15.90 -0.85
CA THR A 39 -17.54 -16.93 -0.95
C THR A 39 -17.51 -17.76 -2.25
N ALA A 40 -16.50 -17.66 -3.12
CA ALA A 40 -16.47 -18.41 -4.39
C ALA A 40 -15.20 -19.26 -4.54
N GLU A 41 -15.36 -20.58 -4.71
CA GLU A 41 -14.30 -21.53 -5.07
C GLU A 41 -13.60 -21.10 -6.38
N PRO A 42 -12.26 -21.17 -6.46
CA PRO A 42 -11.55 -20.81 -7.68
C PRO A 42 -11.71 -21.93 -8.71
N ALA A 43 -12.51 -21.69 -9.74
CA ALA A 43 -12.83 -22.69 -10.77
C ALA A 43 -12.07 -22.48 -12.09
N ASP A 44 -11.37 -21.36 -12.28
CA ASP A 44 -10.75 -21.02 -13.57
C ASP A 44 -9.27 -20.62 -13.50
N LEU A 45 -8.51 -20.89 -14.57
CA LEU A 45 -7.11 -20.49 -14.75
C LEU A 45 -6.88 -18.98 -14.60
N GLY A 46 -7.91 -18.16 -14.84
CA GLY A 46 -7.91 -16.72 -14.58
C GLY A 46 -7.84 -16.39 -13.09
N ASP A 47 -8.48 -17.20 -12.22
CA ASP A 47 -8.41 -17.04 -10.77
C ASP A 47 -7.00 -17.37 -10.24
N VAL A 48 -6.31 -18.34 -10.84
CA VAL A 48 -4.92 -18.68 -10.45
C VAL A 48 -3.97 -17.52 -10.75
N TRP A 49 -4.06 -16.92 -11.94
CA TRP A 49 -3.24 -15.75 -12.28
C TRP A 49 -3.58 -14.56 -11.38
N CYS A 50 -4.85 -14.41 -11.00
CA CYS A 50 -5.27 -13.38 -10.06
C CYS A 50 -4.79 -13.61 -8.63
N VAL A 51 -4.84 -14.85 -8.12
CA VAL A 51 -4.33 -15.19 -6.79
C VAL A 51 -2.83 -14.90 -6.74
N VAL A 52 -2.06 -15.36 -7.73
CA VAL A 52 -0.61 -15.14 -7.79
C VAL A 52 -0.25 -13.65 -7.89
N ASN A 53 -0.95 -12.88 -8.72
CA ASN A 53 -0.73 -11.42 -8.80
C ASN A 53 -1.15 -10.70 -7.51
N SER A 54 -2.28 -11.07 -6.91
CA SER A 54 -2.73 -10.50 -5.65
C SER A 54 -1.73 -10.78 -4.53
N GLU A 55 -1.25 -12.01 -4.40
CA GLU A 55 -0.25 -12.40 -3.39
C GLU A 55 1.10 -11.70 -3.59
N MET A 56 1.42 -11.31 -4.82
CA MET A 56 2.61 -10.52 -5.11
C MET A 56 2.45 -9.07 -4.65
N TYR A 57 1.35 -8.37 -5.01
CA TYR A 57 1.21 -6.92 -4.75
C TYR A 57 0.62 -6.58 -3.37
N GLU A 58 -0.28 -7.42 -2.85
CA GLU A 58 -0.93 -7.27 -1.55
C GLU A 58 0.04 -6.96 -0.40
N PRO A 59 1.13 -7.73 -0.16
CA PRO A 59 2.05 -7.44 0.94
C PRO A 59 2.77 -6.10 0.77
N PHE A 60 3.10 -5.69 -0.46
CA PHE A 60 3.75 -4.40 -0.70
C PHE A 60 2.79 -3.23 -0.50
N ILE A 61 1.53 -3.38 -0.88
CA ILE A 61 0.49 -2.37 -0.62
C ILE A 61 0.33 -2.18 0.88
N TYR A 62 0.13 -3.27 1.63
CA TYR A 62 0.01 -3.20 3.10
C TYR A 62 1.25 -2.60 3.75
N LEU A 63 2.44 -3.02 3.34
CA LEU A 63 3.70 -2.48 3.86
C LEU A 63 3.81 -0.97 3.59
N ALA A 64 3.49 -0.53 2.37
CA ALA A 64 3.52 0.88 1.99
C ALA A 64 2.54 1.72 2.83
N TYR A 65 1.32 1.22 3.05
CA TYR A 65 0.34 1.88 3.92
C TYR A 65 0.78 1.91 5.40
N MET A 66 1.32 0.82 5.92
CA MET A 66 1.84 0.77 7.29
C MET A 66 2.97 1.79 7.49
N LEU A 67 3.93 1.84 6.56
CA LEU A 67 5.02 2.81 6.60
C LEU A 67 4.51 4.25 6.45
N TRP A 68 3.54 4.49 5.58
CA TRP A 68 2.89 5.80 5.46
C TRP A 68 2.31 6.29 6.79
N VAL A 69 1.54 5.43 7.47
CA VAL A 69 0.95 5.77 8.77
C VAL A 69 2.02 5.99 9.84
N VAL A 70 3.02 5.10 9.92
CA VAL A 70 4.13 5.23 10.89
C VAL A 70 4.89 6.53 10.68
N PHE A 71 5.24 6.87 9.44
CA PHE A 71 5.97 8.11 9.14
C PHE A 71 5.14 9.37 9.38
N LEU A 72 3.82 9.33 9.15
CA LEU A 72 2.94 10.42 9.57
C LEU A 72 2.97 10.62 11.09
N ILE A 73 2.81 9.54 11.87
CA ILE A 73 2.83 9.60 13.34
C ILE A 73 4.18 10.16 13.82
N LEU A 74 5.30 9.64 13.29
CA LEU A 74 6.63 10.13 13.65
C LEU A 74 6.83 11.60 13.27
N GLY A 75 6.34 12.04 12.11
CA GLY A 75 6.36 13.45 11.72
C GLY A 75 5.49 14.37 12.58
N PHE A 76 4.44 13.85 13.22
CA PHE A 76 3.66 14.59 14.20
C PHE A 76 4.29 14.60 15.60
N LEU A 77 4.95 13.52 16.00
CA LEU A 77 5.66 13.41 17.28
C LEU A 77 6.97 14.21 17.29
N GLU A 78 7.62 14.36 16.14
CA GLU A 78 8.84 15.15 16.02
C GLU A 78 8.54 16.62 16.38
N PRO A 79 9.22 17.19 17.39
CA PRO A 79 8.98 18.56 17.80
C PRO A 79 9.23 19.50 16.62
N LYS A 80 8.37 20.51 16.48
CA LYS A 80 8.70 21.64 15.62
C LYS A 80 9.95 22.26 16.23
N GLU A 81 11.04 22.30 15.49
CA GLU A 81 12.18 23.12 15.89
C GLU A 81 11.65 24.55 16.01
N ASP A 82 11.35 24.95 17.24
CA ASP A 82 11.01 26.33 17.56
C ASP A 82 12.26 27.14 17.26
N LEU A 83 12.14 28.00 16.25
CA LEU A 83 13.11 29.02 15.89
C LEU A 83 13.70 29.65 17.16
N LYS A 84 14.99 29.39 17.40
CA LYS A 84 15.84 30.31 18.15
C LYS A 84 16.37 31.38 17.22
#